data_AF-A0A0D7CKU9-F1
#
_entry.id   AF-A0A0D7CKU9-F1
#
_cell.length_a   1.000
_cell.length_b   1.000
_cell.length_c   1.000
_cell.angle_alpha   90.00
_cell.angle_beta   90.00
_cell.angle_gamma   90.00
#
_symmetry.space_group_name_H-M   'P 1'
#
loop_
_entity.id
_entity.type
_entity.pdbx_description
1 polymer ?
#
loop_
_entity_poly.entity_id
_entity_poly.type
_entity_poly.pdbx_seq_one_letter_code
_entity_poly.pdbx_strand_id
1 'polypeptide(L)' 'MIEVRAHLGEGRISIEVAGHEEHVAGGRVCAAVSAVIQTALLGVQAIAEQHPDLVSVEITEE' A
#
# COMPACT_ATOMS: atom_id res chain seq x y z
N MET A 1 -12.56 -8.39 9.06
CA MET A 1 -12.87 -6.94 9.02
C MET A 1 -11.60 -6.26 8.57
N ILE A 2 -11.66 -5.39 7.55
CA ILE A 2 -10.47 -4.67 7.07
C ILE A 2 -10.23 -3.49 8.00
N GLU A 3 -9.03 -3.39 8.55
CA GLU A 3 -8.60 -2.26 9.36
C GLU A 3 -7.54 -1.47 8.60
N VAL A 4 -7.69 -0.15 8.58
CA VAL A 4 -6.73 0.78 7.96
C VAL A 4 -6.29 1.78 9.04
N ARG A 5 -4.99 1.82 9.32
CA ARG A 5 -4.37 2.81 10.22
C ARG A 5 -3.47 3.71 9.40
N ALA A 6 -3.68 5.03 9.52
CA ALA A 6 -2.89 6.01 8.80
C ALA A 6 -2.31 7.05 9.76
N HIS A 7 -1.02 7.33 9.62
CA HIS A 7 -0.35 8.44 10.29
C HIS A 7 0.21 9.40 9.25
N LEU A 8 -0.13 10.69 9.39
CA LEU A 8 0.25 11.77 8.49
C LEU A 8 0.90 12.87 9.32
N GLY A 9 2.20 13.12 9.10
CA GLY A 9 2.91 14.17 9.83
C GLY A 9 4.41 14.13 9.60
N GLU A 10 5.08 15.27 9.83
CA GLU A 10 6.55 15.40 9.79
C GLU A 10 7.20 14.88 8.49
N GLY A 11 6.55 15.06 7.34
CA GLY A 11 7.05 14.58 6.05
C GLY A 11 6.97 13.05 5.89
N ARG A 12 6.31 12.35 6.81
CA ARG A 12 6.12 10.90 6.79
C ARG A 12 4.64 10.54 6.63
N ILE A 13 4.40 9.54 5.80
CA ILE A 13 3.11 8.88 5.64
C ILE A 13 3.33 7.40 5.95
N SER A 14 2.56 6.84 6.88
CA SER A 14 2.49 5.38 7.07
C SER A 14 1.05 4.93 6.98
N ILE A 15 0.80 3.92 6.16
CA ILE A 15 -0.49 3.28 5.98
C ILE A 15 -0.32 1.80 6.27
N GLU A 16 -1.01 1.30 7.28
CA GLU A 16 -1.06 -0.12 7.63
C GLU A 16 -2.46 -0.64 7.28
N VAL A 17 -2.53 -1.74 6.53
CA VAL A 17 -3.79 -2.39 6.14
C VAL A 17 -3.75 -3.84 6.58
N ALA A 18 -4.71 -4.25 7.39
CA ALA A 18 -4.81 -5.60 7.93
C ALA A 18 -6.18 -6.22 7.68
N GLY A 19 -6.25 -7.55 7.63
CA GLY A 19 -7.51 -8.30 7.53
C GLY A 19 -8.20 -8.25 6.16
N HIS A 20 -7.46 -7.90 5.10
CA HIS A 20 -7.92 -7.92 3.71
C HIS A 20 -7.72 -9.27 2.99
N GLU A 21 -7.35 -10.32 3.74
CA GLU A 21 -7.17 -11.66 3.22
C GLU A 21 -8.53 -12.40 3.24
N GLU A 22 -8.95 -12.82 2.05
CA GLU A 22 -10.11 -13.66 1.72
C GLU A 22 -11.21 -13.83 2.79
N HIS A 23 -12.10 -12.85 2.89
CA HIS A 23 -13.41 -13.09 3.48
C HIS A 23 -14.42 -13.46 2.37
N VAL A 24 -14.88 -14.71 2.37
CA VAL A 24 -15.84 -15.28 1.40
C VAL A 24 -17.12 -14.46 1.28
N ALA A 25 -17.52 -13.72 2.32
CA ALA A 25 -18.69 -12.85 2.32
C ALA A 25 -18.44 -11.41 1.79
N GLY A 26 -17.17 -11.01 1.56
CA GLY A 26 -16.76 -9.64 1.27
C GLY A 26 -15.66 -9.50 0.21
N GLY A 27 -15.40 -10.53 -0.60
CA GLY A 27 -14.25 -10.60 -1.51
C GLY A 27 -14.08 -9.39 -2.46
N ARG A 28 -15.18 -8.71 -2.84
CA ARG A 28 -15.12 -7.47 -3.65
C ARG A 28 -14.45 -6.31 -2.90
N VAL A 29 -14.68 -6.19 -1.61
CA VAL A 29 -14.12 -5.11 -0.77
C VAL A 29 -12.65 -5.38 -0.49
N CYS A 30 -12.29 -6.65 -0.21
CA CYS A 30 -10.89 -7.05 -0.05
C CYS A 30 -10.08 -6.74 -1.30
N ALA A 31 -10.55 -7.19 -2.47
CA ALA A 31 -9.91 -6.92 -3.75
C ALA A 31 -9.79 -5.42 -4.05
N ALA A 32 -10.81 -4.61 -3.74
CA ALA A 32 -10.76 -3.18 -3.94
C ALA A 32 -9.69 -2.50 -3.08
N VAL A 33 -9.61 -2.85 -1.79
CA VAL A 33 -8.59 -2.30 -0.89
C VAL A 33 -7.19 -2.73 -1.33
N SER A 34 -6.99 -4.02 -1.60
CA SER A 34 -5.70 -4.54 -2.09
C SER A 34 -5.27 -3.85 -3.40
N ALA A 35 -6.19 -3.66 -4.34
CA ALA A 35 -5.89 -3.00 -5.61
C ALA A 35 -5.42 -1.56 -5.41
N VAL A 36 -6.06 -0.78 -4.52
CA VAL A 36 -5.65 0.61 -4.24
C VAL A 36 -4.26 0.67 -3.61
N ILE A 37 -4.00 -0.16 -2.60
CA ILE A 37 -2.70 -0.17 -1.90
C ILE A 37 -1.57 -0.64 -2.84
N GLN A 38 -1.81 -1.69 -3.62
CA GLN A 38 -0.85 -2.16 -4.62
C GLN A 38 -0.61 -1.12 -5.71
N THR A 39 -1.65 -0.41 -6.16
CA THR A 39 -1.50 0.67 -7.15
C THR A 39 -0.66 1.82 -6.60
N ALA A 40 -0.83 2.18 -5.33
CA ALA A 40 0.00 3.21 -4.70
C ALA A 40 1.47 2.79 -4.67
N LEU A 41 1.77 1.55 -4.30
CA LEU A 41 3.14 1.01 -4.32
C LEU A 41 3.73 1.02 -5.73
N LEU A 42 2.99 0.53 -6.73
CA LEU A 42 3.41 0.53 -8.13
C LEU A 42 3.69 1.94 -8.65
N GLY A 43 2.88 2.93 -8.27
CA GLY A 43 3.08 4.32 -8.64
C GLY A 43 4.38 4.89 -8.09
N VAL A 44 4.72 4.58 -6.83
CA VAL A 44 5.99 5.02 -6.22
C VAL A 44 7.18 4.30 -6.84
N GLN A 45 7.07 3.00 -7.12
CA GLN A 45 8.10 2.24 -7.84
C GLN A 45 8.40 2.84 -9.21
N ALA A 46 7.36 3.16 -9.99
CA ALA A 46 7.52 3.77 -11.30
C ALA A 46 8.22 5.14 -11.26
N ILE A 47 8.02 5.92 -10.20
CA ILE A 47 8.73 7.19 -9.98
C ILE A 47 10.19 6.92 -9.64
N ALA A 48 10.48 5.94 -8.78
CA ALA A 48 11.85 5.55 -8.43
C ALA A 48 12.66 5.06 -9.64
N GLU A 49 12.03 4.31 -10.55
CA GLU A 49 12.65 3.90 -11.81
C GLU A 49 13.02 5.08 -12.70
N GLN A 50 12.19 6.14 -12.73
CA GLN A 50 12.43 7.35 -13.51
C GLN A 50 13.44 8.31 -12.86
N HIS A 51 13.56 8.26 -11.53
CA HIS A 51 14.36 9.18 -10.73
C HIS A 51 15.18 8.46 -9.64
N PRO A 52 16.10 7.55 -10.01
CA PRO A 52 16.81 6.69 -9.06
C PRO A 52 17.73 7.44 -8.10
N ASP A 53 18.17 8.66 -8.47
CA ASP A 53 19.01 9.51 -7.62
C ASP A 53 18.20 10.27 -6.54
N LEU A 54 16.88 10.29 -6.65
CA LEU A 54 15.99 11.11 -5.81
C LEU A 54 14.99 10.29 -5.00
N VAL A 55 14.64 9.09 -5.46
CA VAL A 55 13.61 8.25 -4.84
C VAL A 55 14.11 6.82 -4.73
N SER A 56 14.10 6.27 -3.53
CA SER A 56 14.39 4.86 -3.25
C SER A 56 13.13 4.13 -2.78
N VAL A 57 13.02 2.86 -3.15
CA VAL A 57 11.94 1.96 -2.70
C VAL A 57 12.57 0.67 -2.20
N GLU A 58 12.20 0.26 -0.99
CA GLU A 58 12.54 -1.02 -0.40
C GLU A 58 11.23 -1.77 -0.12
N ILE A 59 11.17 -3.04 -0.53
CA ILE A 59 10.03 -3.93 -0.27
C ILE A 59 10.54 -5.08 0.58
N THR A 60 9.90 -5.29 1.73
CA THR A 60 10.16 -6.40 2.62
C THR A 60 8.92 -7.29 2.66
N GLU A 61 9.10 -8.58 2.42
CA GLU A 61 8.05 -9.60 2.54
C GLU A 61 8.38 -10.45 3.78
N GLU A 62 7.40 -10.63 4.67
CA GLU A 62 7.51 -11.48 5.88
C GLU A 62 6.95 -12.89 5.63
#